data_AF-A0A841IQK9-F1
#
_entry.id   AF-A0A841IQK9-F1
#
_cell.length_a   1.000
_cell.length_b   1.000
_cell.length_c   1.000
_cell.angle_alpha   90.00
_cell.angle_beta   90.00
_cell.angle_gamma   90.00
#
_symmetry.space_group_name_H-M   'P 1'
#
loop_
_entity.id
_entity.type
_entity.pdbx_description
1 polymer ?
#
loop_
_entity_poly.entity_id
_entity_poly.type
_entity_poly.pdbx_seq_one_letter_code
_entity_poly.pdbx_strand_id
1 'polypeptide(L)'
;MLDLDDLLGIDAEAPEQQEADQDVQEFVSLIDALVELRKQQGLTQSDVASAMGTTQSAVSEIESVANDPRISTVQRYARAVCARLQFRVRVAGPALDTSGGATGSISFRTAEPSSRPLWHAPTVIVGGRSGSSRHIRYTGSDRSVQWETGTL
;
A
#
# COMPACT_ATOMS: atom_id res chain seq x y z
N MET A 1 -26.80 -30.41 -13.74
CA MET A 1 -25.88 -29.65 -14.60
C MET A 1 -24.57 -29.75 -13.86
N LEU A 2 -23.61 -30.52 -14.37
CA LEU A 2 -22.25 -30.54 -13.79
C LEU A 2 -21.72 -29.11 -13.91
N ASP A 3 -21.20 -28.56 -12.83
CA ASP A 3 -20.54 -27.25 -12.91
C ASP A 3 -19.23 -27.39 -13.71
N LEU A 4 -18.70 -26.25 -14.16
CA LEU A 4 -17.50 -26.23 -14.98
C LEU A 4 -16.27 -26.74 -14.20
N ASP A 5 -16.31 -26.65 -12.88
CA ASP A 5 -15.25 -27.02 -11.95
C ASP A 5 -15.20 -28.55 -11.74
N ASP A 6 -16.36 -29.20 -11.59
CA ASP A 6 -16.58 -30.66 -11.57
C ASP A 6 -16.08 -31.31 -12.88
N LEU A 7 -16.29 -30.64 -14.02
CA LEU A 7 -15.88 -31.14 -15.33
C LEU A 7 -14.36 -31.05 -15.55
N LEU A 8 -13.71 -30.07 -14.94
CA LEU A 8 -12.27 -29.86 -15.01
C LEU A 8 -11.49 -30.55 -13.87
N GLY A 9 -12.19 -31.13 -12.90
CA GLY A 9 -11.57 -31.74 -11.70
C GLY A 9 -10.88 -30.70 -10.81
N ILE A 10 -11.31 -29.44 -10.90
CA ILE A 10 -10.82 -28.34 -10.07
C ILE A 10 -11.68 -28.33 -8.82
N ASP A 11 -11.12 -28.77 -7.69
CA ASP A 11 -11.78 -28.66 -6.40
C ASP A 11 -11.57 -27.23 -5.88
N ALA A 12 -12.53 -26.34 -6.11
CA ALA A 12 -12.46 -24.95 -5.66
C ALA A 12 -12.31 -24.83 -4.13
N GLU A 13 -12.64 -25.88 -3.39
CA GLU A 13 -12.50 -25.98 -1.94
C GLU A 13 -11.17 -26.59 -1.49
N ALA A 14 -10.24 -26.85 -2.41
CA ALA A 14 -8.89 -27.27 -2.05
C ALA A 14 -8.22 -26.20 -1.17
N PRO A 15 -7.57 -26.59 -0.05
CA PRO A 15 -6.98 -25.63 0.89
C PRO A 15 -5.94 -24.72 0.23
N GLU A 16 -5.22 -25.22 -0.78
CA GLU A 16 -4.24 -24.45 -1.56
C GLU A 16 -4.91 -23.34 -2.39
N GLN A 17 -6.12 -23.58 -2.93
CA GLN A 17 -6.88 -22.59 -3.68
C GLN A 17 -7.47 -21.53 -2.75
N GLN A 18 -7.98 -21.96 -1.58
CA GLN A 18 -8.50 -21.05 -0.55
C GLN A 18 -7.41 -20.10 -0.01
N GLU A 19 -6.19 -20.59 0.21
CA GLU A 19 -5.05 -19.76 0.63
C GLU A 19 -4.68 -18.73 -0.45
N ALA A 20 -4.64 -19.14 -1.73
CA ALA A 20 -4.36 -18.22 -2.83
C ALA A 20 -5.44 -17.14 -2.97
N ASP A 21 -6.71 -17.50 -2.83
CA ASP A 21 -7.83 -16.55 -2.90
C ASP A 21 -7.81 -15.58 -1.71
N GLN A 22 -7.43 -16.07 -0.52
CA GLN A 22 -7.26 -15.24 0.67
C GLN A 22 -6.13 -14.22 0.48
N ASP A 23 -4.99 -14.62 -0.08
CA ASP A 23 -3.87 -13.72 -0.39
C ASP A 23 -4.29 -12.60 -1.35
N VAL A 24 -5.04 -12.94 -2.41
CA VAL A 24 -5.60 -11.95 -3.35
C VAL A 24 -6.54 -10.99 -2.63
N GLN A 25 -7.43 -11.51 -1.80
CA GLN A 25 -8.42 -10.70 -1.11
C GLN A 25 -7.79 -9.75 -0.08
N GLU A 26 -6.73 -10.18 0.61
CA GLU A 26 -5.96 -9.32 1.52
C GLU A 26 -5.29 -8.17 0.76
N PHE A 27 -4.76 -8.44 -0.43
CA PHE A 27 -4.14 -7.43 -1.26
C PHE A 27 -5.14 -6.43 -1.83
N VAL A 28 -6.30 -6.90 -2.31
CA VAL A 28 -7.41 -6.03 -2.75
C VAL A 28 -7.86 -5.13 -1.60
N SER A 29 -8.05 -5.69 -0.42
CA SER A 29 -8.46 -4.95 0.79
C SER A 29 -7.44 -3.87 1.17
N LEU A 30 -6.14 -4.14 0.99
CA LEU A 30 -5.08 -3.16 1.19
C LEU A 30 -5.18 -1.99 0.21
N ILE A 31 -5.39 -2.25 -1.07
CA ILE A 31 -5.54 -1.21 -2.09
C ILE A 31 -6.80 -0.37 -1.82
N ASP A 32 -7.93 -1.00 -1.51
CA ASP A 32 -9.17 -0.31 -1.16
C ASP A 32 -8.99 0.64 0.02
N ALA A 33 -8.29 0.21 1.08
CA ALA A 33 -7.98 1.06 2.22
C ALA A 33 -7.16 2.30 1.83
N LEU A 34 -6.20 2.16 0.92
CA LEU A 34 -5.41 3.29 0.40
C LEU A 34 -6.26 4.23 -0.47
N VAL A 35 -7.16 3.69 -1.28
CA VAL A 35 -8.11 4.47 -2.10
C VAL A 35 -9.07 5.26 -1.22
N GLU A 36 -9.58 4.66 -0.14
CA GLU A 36 -10.44 5.35 0.82
C GLU A 36 -9.67 6.48 1.54
N LEU A 37 -8.43 6.25 1.95
CA LEU A 37 -7.58 7.31 2.51
C LEU A 37 -7.32 8.45 1.52
N ARG A 38 -7.13 8.14 0.22
CA ARG A 38 -7.03 9.15 -0.84
C ARG A 38 -8.28 10.02 -0.89
N LYS A 39 -9.46 9.38 -0.93
CA LYS A 39 -10.76 10.05 -1.00
C LYS A 39 -11.02 10.91 0.24
N GLN A 40 -10.72 10.41 1.43
CA GLN A 40 -10.86 11.14 2.69
C GLN A 40 -10.00 12.41 2.74
N GLN A 41 -8.83 12.39 2.09
CA GLN A 41 -7.96 13.57 1.94
C GLN A 41 -8.37 14.50 0.79
N GLY A 42 -9.41 14.16 0.04
CA GLY A 42 -9.90 14.93 -1.10
C GLY A 42 -8.92 14.98 -2.27
N LEU A 43 -8.03 13.98 -2.38
CA LEU A 43 -7.06 13.87 -3.46
C LEU A 43 -7.68 13.18 -4.68
N THR A 44 -7.42 13.70 -5.87
CA THR A 44 -7.72 13.02 -7.13
C THR A 44 -6.62 12.00 -7.48
N GLN A 45 -6.90 11.08 -8.39
CA GLN A 45 -5.86 10.18 -8.92
C GLN A 45 -4.72 10.96 -9.59
N SER A 46 -5.02 12.11 -10.21
CA SER A 46 -4.00 13.01 -10.80
C SER A 46 -3.09 13.63 -9.75
N ASP A 47 -3.63 13.98 -8.58
CA ASP A 47 -2.84 14.54 -7.48
C ASP A 47 -1.85 13.50 -6.94
N VAL A 48 -2.32 12.26 -6.78
CA VAL A 48 -1.48 11.13 -6.38
C VAL A 48 -0.43 10.81 -7.45
N ALA A 49 -0.80 10.86 -8.73
CA ALA A 49 0.12 10.62 -9.84
C ALA A 49 1.26 11.66 -9.84
N SER A 50 0.93 12.94 -9.66
CA SER A 50 1.89 14.03 -9.52
C SER A 50 2.83 13.79 -8.34
N ALA A 51 2.29 13.44 -7.17
CA ALA A 51 3.07 13.12 -5.98
C ALA A 51 4.02 11.93 -6.15
N MET A 52 3.61 10.92 -6.92
CA MET A 52 4.38 9.71 -7.19
C MET A 52 5.37 9.86 -8.36
N GLY A 53 5.29 10.96 -9.13
CA GLY A 53 6.05 11.14 -10.37
C GLY A 53 5.65 10.13 -11.45
N THR A 54 4.34 9.88 -11.62
CA THR A 54 3.80 8.92 -12.59
C THR A 54 2.56 9.48 -13.29
N THR A 55 1.85 8.66 -14.08
CA THR A 55 0.64 9.07 -14.82
C THR A 55 -0.64 8.74 -14.04
N GLN A 56 -1.73 9.46 -14.33
CA GLN A 56 -3.05 9.13 -13.77
C GLN A 56 -3.53 7.73 -14.21
N SER A 57 -3.19 7.29 -15.43
CA SER A 57 -3.49 5.92 -15.88
C SER A 57 -2.77 4.87 -15.04
N ALA A 58 -1.50 5.08 -14.69
CA ALA A 58 -0.74 4.17 -13.82
C ALA A 58 -1.33 4.14 -12.41
N VAL A 59 -1.83 5.27 -11.90
CA VAL A 59 -2.57 5.30 -10.62
C VAL A 59 -3.88 4.52 -10.74
N SER A 60 -4.63 4.70 -11.84
CA SER A 60 -5.87 3.95 -12.07
C SER A 60 -5.64 2.44 -12.12
N GLU A 61 -4.56 1.98 -12.76
CA GLU A 61 -4.19 0.55 -12.83
C GLU A 61 -3.83 -0.01 -11.45
N ILE A 62 -3.19 0.79 -10.59
CA ILE A 62 -2.94 0.43 -9.19
C ILE A 62 -4.27 0.29 -8.44
N GLU A 63 -5.17 1.27 -8.56
CA GLU A 63 -6.46 1.27 -7.85
C GLU A 63 -7.41 0.17 -8.33
N SER A 64 -7.27 -0.30 -9.57
CA SER A 64 -8.06 -1.41 -10.11
C SER A 64 -7.41 -2.77 -9.91
N VAL A 65 -6.24 -2.84 -9.26
CA VAL A 65 -5.47 -4.08 -9.03
C VAL A 65 -5.14 -4.83 -10.34
N ALA A 66 -5.20 -4.16 -11.49
CA ALA A 66 -5.20 -4.84 -12.79
C ALA A 66 -3.83 -5.40 -13.20
N ASN A 67 -2.75 -4.95 -12.56
CA ASN A 67 -1.36 -5.19 -12.99
C ASN A 67 -0.45 -5.75 -11.89
N ASP A 68 -1.00 -6.31 -10.79
CA ASP A 68 -0.23 -6.84 -9.65
C ASP A 68 0.93 -5.90 -9.23
N PRO A 69 0.63 -4.70 -8.69
CA PRO A 69 1.65 -3.70 -8.44
C PRO A 69 2.66 -4.18 -7.39
N ARG A 70 3.95 -4.06 -7.74
CA ARG A 70 5.06 -4.31 -6.81
C ARG A 70 4.85 -3.59 -5.48
N ILE A 71 5.28 -4.22 -4.38
CA ILE A 71 5.25 -3.65 -3.02
C ILE A 71 5.84 -2.22 -2.97
N SER A 72 6.94 -1.96 -3.68
CA SER A 72 7.57 -0.64 -3.73
C SER A 72 6.67 0.45 -4.35
N THR A 73 5.78 0.07 -5.28
CA THR A 73 4.77 0.94 -5.88
C THR A 73 3.64 1.23 -4.89
N VAL A 74 3.13 0.20 -4.20
CA VAL A 74 2.09 0.38 -3.17
C VAL A 74 2.60 1.24 -2.01
N GLN A 75 3.86 1.07 -1.61
CA GLN A 75 4.50 1.94 -0.62
C GLN A 75 4.65 3.40 -1.08
N ARG A 76 4.91 3.64 -2.38
CA ARG A 76 4.92 5.01 -2.94
C ARG A 76 3.53 5.63 -2.92
N TYR A 77 2.51 4.87 -3.29
CA TYR A 77 1.11 5.31 -3.22
C TYR A 77 0.75 5.67 -1.77
N ALA A 78 1.03 4.78 -0.80
CA ALA A 78 0.77 5.03 0.61
C ALA A 78 1.39 6.36 1.08
N ARG A 79 2.65 6.63 0.72
CA ARG A 79 3.30 7.92 1.04
C ARG A 79 2.63 9.12 0.39
N ALA A 80 2.17 8.99 -0.86
CA ALA A 80 1.47 10.05 -1.57
C ALA A 80 0.13 10.41 -0.91
N VAL A 81 -0.50 9.45 -0.22
CA VAL A 81 -1.71 9.64 0.58
C VAL A 81 -1.40 9.75 2.08
N CYS A 82 -0.19 10.17 2.46
CA CYS A 82 0.20 10.40 3.86
C CYS A 82 0.03 9.19 4.80
N ALA A 83 0.06 7.98 4.25
CA ALA A 83 -0.04 6.71 4.96
C ALA A 83 1.31 5.99 5.02
N ARG A 84 1.40 5.00 5.90
CA ARG A 84 2.58 4.14 6.04
C ARG A 84 2.16 2.68 6.18
N LEU A 85 2.70 1.83 5.31
CA LEU A 85 2.49 0.39 5.38
C LEU A 85 3.38 -0.24 6.45
N GLN A 86 2.81 -1.19 7.18
CA GLN A 86 3.50 -2.07 8.10
C GLN A 86 3.27 -3.51 7.67
N PHE A 87 4.33 -4.29 7.59
CA PHE A 87 4.26 -5.69 7.17
C PHE A 87 4.43 -6.59 8.38
N ARG A 88 3.70 -7.70 8.40
CA ARG A 88 3.74 -8.70 9.45
C ARG A 88 3.82 -10.07 8.79
N VAL A 89 4.84 -10.83 9.13
CA VAL A 89 5.02 -12.21 8.65
C VAL A 89 4.50 -13.17 9.73
N ARG A 90 3.77 -14.20 9.28
CA ARG A 90 3.25 -15.30 10.10
C ARG A 90 3.62 -16.62 9.43
N VAL A 91 3.78 -17.67 10.22
CA VAL A 91 3.91 -19.02 9.68
C VAL A 91 2.50 -19.46 9.29
N ALA A 92 2.28 -19.71 8.00
CA ALA A 92 1.11 -20.39 7.48
C ALA A 92 1.48 -21.87 7.31
N GLY A 93 0.75 -22.77 7.97
CA GLY A 93 0.99 -24.22 7.93
C GLY A 93 1.55 -24.84 9.22
N PRO A 94 1.55 -26.19 9.32
CA PRO A 94 2.16 -26.88 10.44
C PRO A 94 3.64 -26.53 10.45
N ALA A 95 4.08 -25.86 11.52
CA ALA A 95 5.48 -25.53 11.72
C ALA A 95 6.33 -26.76 11.40
N LEU A 96 7.25 -26.62 10.43
CA LEU A 96 8.32 -27.59 10.23
C LEU A 96 8.85 -27.91 11.62
N ASP A 97 8.74 -29.17 11.99
CA ASP A 97 8.98 -29.77 13.29
C ASP A 97 10.33 -29.35 13.87
N THR A 98 10.38 -28.14 14.39
CA THR A 98 11.57 -27.58 15.04
C THR A 98 11.58 -28.11 16.46
N SER A 99 11.79 -29.41 16.58
CA SER A 99 12.03 -30.15 17.82
C SER A 99 13.39 -29.71 18.37
N GLY A 100 13.49 -28.46 18.79
CA GLY A 100 14.76 -27.81 19.09
C GLY A 100 14.63 -26.30 19.23
N GLY A 101 13.97 -25.88 20.32
CA GLY A 101 14.10 -24.58 20.98
C GLY A 101 14.62 -23.38 20.18
N ALA A 102 13.69 -22.60 19.63
CA ALA A 102 13.61 -21.15 19.85
C ALA A 102 12.37 -20.63 19.11
N THR A 103 11.31 -20.30 19.85
CA THR A 103 10.27 -19.37 19.39
C THR A 103 10.89 -17.97 19.34
N GLY A 104 11.87 -17.79 18.47
CA GLY A 104 12.53 -16.52 18.22
C GLY A 104 11.60 -15.70 17.36
N SER A 105 10.87 -14.75 17.96
CA SER A 105 10.37 -13.61 17.21
C SER A 105 11.59 -12.95 16.56
N ILE A 106 11.77 -13.14 15.25
CA ILE A 106 12.78 -12.38 14.50
C ILE A 106 12.25 -10.95 14.44
N SER A 107 12.65 -10.16 15.42
CA SER A 107 12.34 -8.75 15.50
C SER A 107 13.25 -8.03 14.51
N PHE A 108 12.76 -7.80 13.29
CA PHE A 108 13.47 -6.93 12.35
C PHE A 108 13.34 -5.49 12.87
N ARG A 109 14.38 -5.00 13.57
CA ARG A 109 14.49 -3.57 13.85
C ARG A 109 14.68 -2.88 12.50
N THR A 110 13.64 -2.23 12.00
CA THR A 110 13.84 -1.15 11.01
C THR A 110 14.76 -0.16 11.71
N ALA A 111 16.01 -0.03 11.28
CA ALA A 111 16.87 1.05 11.74
C ALA A 111 16.04 2.33 11.68
N GLU A 112 16.04 3.13 12.75
CA GLU A 112 15.47 4.46 12.68
C GLU A 112 16.04 5.10 11.40
N PRO A 113 15.19 5.50 10.44
CA PRO A 113 15.71 6.22 9.29
C PRO A 113 16.48 7.37 9.90
N SER A 114 17.77 7.48 9.58
CA SER A 114 18.63 8.54 10.13
C SER A 114 17.86 9.86 10.09
N SER A 115 18.19 10.82 10.95
CA SER A 115 17.52 12.13 11.06
C SER A 115 17.41 12.92 9.73
N ARG A 116 17.94 12.37 8.63
CA ARG A 116 17.62 12.69 7.24
C ARG A 116 16.79 11.56 6.59
N PRO A 117 15.58 11.83 6.09
CA PRO A 117 14.86 10.85 5.27
C PRO A 117 15.73 10.47 4.07
N LEU A 118 15.95 9.16 3.84
CA LEU A 118 16.69 8.62 2.68
C LEU A 118 15.98 8.84 1.34
N TRP A 119 14.87 9.56 1.35
CA TRP A 119 14.12 9.96 0.16
C TRP A 119 13.90 11.48 0.25
N HIS A 120 14.21 12.19 -0.84
CA HIS A 120 13.73 13.54 -1.02
C HIS A 120 12.21 13.45 -1.15
N ALA A 121 11.47 13.86 -0.11
CA ALA A 121 10.05 14.07 -0.25
C ALA A 121 9.85 15.15 -1.32
N PRO A 122 9.26 14.83 -2.50
CA PRO A 122 8.95 15.88 -3.44
C PRO A 122 7.98 16.84 -2.75
N THR A 123 8.24 18.14 -2.83
CA THR A 123 7.23 19.15 -2.54
C THR A 123 6.10 18.93 -3.54
N VAL A 124 5.03 18.26 -3.12
CA VAL A 124 3.85 18.08 -3.96
C VAL A 124 3.10 19.40 -3.94
N ILE A 125 3.07 20.11 -5.07
CA ILE A 125 2.15 21.22 -5.30
C ILE A 125 0.87 20.61 -5.87
N VAL A 126 -0.16 20.48 -5.04
CA VAL A 126 -1.48 20.03 -5.49
C VAL A 126 -2.27 21.24 -5.96
N GLY A 127 -2.61 21.29 -7.25
CA GLY A 127 -3.40 22.39 -7.84
C GLY A 127 -4.84 22.34 -7.36
N GLY A 128 -5.25 23.30 -6.53
CA GLY A 128 -6.65 23.40 -6.09
C GLY A 128 -7.59 23.84 -7.21
N ARG A 129 -8.80 23.25 -7.24
CA ARG A 129 -9.95 23.86 -7.92
C ARG A 129 -10.19 25.22 -7.25
N SER A 130 -9.82 26.32 -7.89
CA SER A 130 -9.77 27.72 -7.38
C SER A 130 -8.38 28.31 -7.04
N GLY A 131 -7.27 27.76 -7.55
CA GLY A 131 -5.96 28.45 -7.50
C GLY A 131 -5.26 28.46 -6.13
N SER A 132 -5.72 27.64 -5.18
CA SER A 132 -5.05 27.43 -3.89
C SER A 132 -4.08 26.25 -3.98
N SER A 133 -2.80 26.48 -3.71
CA SER A 133 -1.76 25.44 -3.72
C SER A 133 -1.65 24.83 -2.31
N ARG A 134 -1.73 23.50 -2.21
CA ARG A 134 -1.43 22.78 -0.96
C ARG A 134 -0.03 22.20 -1.03
N HIS A 135 0.76 22.40 0.02
CA HIS A 135 2.10 21.84 0.16
C HIS A 135 2.15 20.82 1.29
N ILE A 136 2.90 19.73 1.08
CA ILE A 136 3.24 18.76 2.11
C ILE A 136 4.62 19.13 2.65
N ARG A 137 4.70 19.50 3.94
CA ARG A 137 5.98 19.72 4.64
C ARG A 137 6.16 18.65 5.70
N TYR A 138 7.23 17.86 5.59
CA TYR A 138 7.64 16.92 6.65
C TYR A 138 8.49 17.68 7.66
N THR A 139 8.02 17.84 8.91
CA THR A 139 8.83 18.47 9.98
C THR A 139 9.57 17.39 10.77
N GLY A 140 10.85 17.64 11.07
CA GLY A 140 11.83 16.62 11.43
C GLY A 140 11.84 16.14 12.89
N SER A 141 10.73 16.13 13.62
CA SER A 141 10.72 15.47 14.95
C SER A 141 9.36 14.91 15.35
N ASP A 142 8.28 15.57 14.95
CA ASP A 142 6.92 15.04 15.04
C ASP A 142 6.50 14.57 13.65
N ARG A 143 6.23 13.27 13.50
CA ARG A 143 6.05 12.59 12.20
C ARG A 143 4.67 12.90 11.58
N SER A 144 4.12 14.07 11.91
CA SER A 144 2.81 14.58 11.53
C SER A 144 2.90 15.28 10.17
N VAL A 145 1.97 14.94 9.27
CA VAL A 145 1.80 15.61 7.98
C VAL A 145 0.83 16.75 8.17
N GLN A 146 1.28 17.99 7.90
CA GLN A 146 0.42 19.16 7.94
C GLN A 146 0.14 19.67 6.54
N TRP A 147 -1.15 19.90 6.25
CA TRP A 147 -1.62 20.56 5.04
C TRP A 147 -1.62 22.07 5.28
N GLU A 148 -0.66 22.78 4.71
CA GLU A 148 -0.67 24.25 4.70
C GLU A 148 -1.28 24.73 3.37
N THR A 149 -2.31 25.56 3.47
CA THR A 149 -2.84 26.32 2.34
C THR A 149 -1.99 27.57 2.14
N GLY A 150 -1.34 27.67 0.97
CA GLY A 150 -0.63 28.88 0.55
C GLY A 150 -1.20 29.44 -0.75
N THR A 151 -1.19 30.76 -0.87
CA THR A 151 -1.34 31.47 -2.15
C THR A 151 0.05 31.68 -2.71
N LEU A 152 0.25 31.41 -4.01
CA LEU A 152 1.51 31.67 -4.71
C LEU A 152 1.87 33.16 -4.68
#